data_AF-A0A1H5YFT1-F1
#
_entry.id   AF-A0A1H5YFT1-F1
#
_cell.length_a   1.000
_cell.length_b   1.000
_cell.length_c   1.000
_cell.angle_alpha   90.00
_cell.angle_beta   90.00
_cell.angle_gamma   90.00
#
_symmetry.space_group_name_H-M   'P 1'
#
loop_
_entity.id
_entity.type
_entity.pdbx_description
1 polymer ?
#
loop_
_entity_poly.entity_id
_entity_poly.type
_entity_poly.pdbx_seq_one_letter_code
_entity_poly.pdbx_strand_id
1 'polypeptide(L)' 'MPRQRGNVSHSNLQILNAILYVTEHGCKWRGLPKRFGNWHTIYTRMNRWAKSGVLQKVFEQLQQQQIIRIK' A
#
# COMPACT_ATOMS: atom_id res chain seq x y z
N MET A 1 1.30 30.90 4.73
CA MET A 1 2.27 29.92 4.18
C MET A 1 1.76 28.51 4.42
N PRO A 2 1.86 27.56 3.47
CA PRO A 2 1.45 26.18 3.71
C PRO A 2 2.35 25.58 4.81
N ARG A 3 1.74 25.23 5.95
CA ARG A 3 2.46 24.66 7.10
C ARG A 3 2.78 23.21 6.78
N GLN A 4 4.06 22.86 6.72
CA GLN A 4 4.49 21.47 6.55
C GLN A 4 3.89 20.64 7.69
N ARG A 5 2.95 19.74 7.37
CA ARG A 5 2.48 18.75 8.33
C ARG A 5 3.63 17.78 8.59
N GLY A 6 3.90 17.50 9.87
CA GLY A 6 5.01 16.66 10.30
C GLY A 6 5.11 15.35 9.50
N ASN A 7 6.34 14.89 9.30
CA ASN A 7 6.62 13.72 8.47
C ASN A 7 6.03 12.46 9.11
N VAL A 8 4.82 12.07 8.69
CA VAL A 8 4.19 10.81 9.13
C VAL A 8 4.95 9.68 8.45
N SER A 9 6.01 9.22 9.11
CA SER A 9 6.86 8.13 8.60
C SER A 9 6.12 6.80 8.77
N HIS A 10 5.30 6.44 7.78
CA HIS A 10 4.88 5.05 7.62
C HIS A 10 6.04 4.27 7.03
N SER A 11 6.42 3.18 7.67
CA SER A 11 7.37 2.23 7.10
C SER A 11 6.81 1.63 5.82
N ASN A 12 7.67 1.36 4.83
CA ASN A 12 7.27 0.76 3.55
C ASN A 12 6.55 -0.59 3.77
N LEU A 13 6.95 -1.36 4.79
CA LEU A 13 6.31 -2.62 5.16
C LEU A 13 4.87 -2.42 5.64
N GLN A 14 4.59 -1.37 6.41
CA GLN A 14 3.21 -1.10 6.86
C GLN A 14 2.29 -0.76 5.70
N ILE A 15 2.80 0.01 4.73
CA ILE A 15 2.07 0.36 3.50
C ILE A 15 1.79 -0.91 2.70
N LEU A 16 2.81 -1.75 2.48
CA LEU A 16 2.68 -3.01 1.73
C LEU A 16 1.70 -3.96 2.41
N ASN A 17 1.79 -4.16 3.73
CA ASN A 17 0.86 -5.00 4.48
C ASN A 17 -0.58 -4.48 4.38
N ALA A 18 -0.79 -3.17 4.41
CA ALA A 18 -2.10 -2.58 4.24
C ALA A 18 -2.67 -2.79 2.82
N ILE A 19 -1.83 -2.64 1.79
CA ILE A 19 -2.21 -2.92 0.40
C ILE A 19 -2.57 -4.40 0.23
N LEU A 20 -1.73 -5.30 0.74
CA LEU A 20 -1.96 -6.74 0.67
C LEU A 20 -3.27 -7.13 1.36
N TYR A 21 -3.54 -6.57 2.54
CA TYR A 21 -4.79 -6.79 3.26
C TYR A 21 -6.02 -6.39 2.44
N VAL A 22 -5.97 -5.22 1.78
CA VAL A 22 -7.06 -4.77 0.90
C VAL A 22 -7.26 -5.71 -0.29
N THR A 23 -6.17 -6.17 -0.90
CA THR A 23 -6.23 -7.07 -2.06
C THR A 23 -6.74 -8.46 -1.68
N GLU A 24 -6.32 -9.00 -0.54
CA GLU A 24 -6.71 -10.33 -0.06
C GLU A 24 -8.16 -10.37 0.43
N HIS A 25 -8.60 -9.33 1.17
CA HIS A 25 -9.94 -9.30 1.76
C HIS A 25 -10.98 -8.62 0.85
N GLY A 26 -10.55 -8.01 -0.26
CA GLY A 26 -11.43 -7.29 -1.18
C GLY A 26 -12.16 -6.10 -0.55
N CYS A 27 -11.65 -5.54 0.55
CA CYS A 27 -12.34 -4.48 1.28
C CYS A 27 -12.08 -3.09 0.65
N LYS A 28 -13.07 -2.19 0.70
CA LYS A 28 -12.85 -0.79 0.33
C LYS A 28 -11.78 -0.16 1.23
N TRP A 29 -10.96 0.76 0.69
CA TRP A 29 -9.92 1.47 1.48
C TRP A 29 -10.44 2.08 2.78
N ARG A 30 -11.69 2.56 2.80
CA ARG A 30 -12.33 3.12 4.01
C ARG A 30 -12.61 2.08 5.11
N GLY A 31 -12.70 0.81 4.75
CA GLY A 31 -12.84 -0.32 5.68
C GLY A 31 -11.50 -0.83 6.21
N LEU A 32 -10.38 -0.19 5.85
CA LEU A 32 -9.07 -0.61 6.33
C LEU A 32 -9.00 -0.48 7.87
N PRO A 33 -8.58 -1.53 8.58
CA PRO A 33 -8.43 -1.48 10.03
C PRO A 33 -7.49 -0.36 10.47
N LYS A 34 -7.86 0.39 11.51
CA LYS A 34 -7.08 1.52 12.05
C LYS A 34 -5.65 1.15 12.45
N ARG A 35 -5.36 -0.14 12.69
CA ARG A 35 -4.00 -0.66 12.99
C ARG A 35 -2.97 -0.33 11.89
N PHE A 36 -3.41 -0.19 10.65
CA PHE A 36 -2.55 0.15 9.53
C PHE A 36 -2.31 1.66 9.38
N GLY A 37 -3.08 2.49 10.09
CA GLY A 37 -3.02 3.93 10.02
C GLY A 37 -4.10 4.54 9.11
N ASN A 38 -3.87 5.77 8.67
CA ASN A 38 -4.85 6.50 7.87
C ASN A 38 -4.93 5.95 6.44
N TRP A 39 -6.10 5.42 6.06
CA TRP A 39 -6.35 4.86 4.74
C TRP A 39 -6.00 5.85 3.61
N HIS A 40 -6.21 7.15 3.82
CA HIS A 40 -5.93 8.16 2.79
C HIS A 40 -4.42 8.29 2.49
N THR A 41 -3.58 8.21 3.51
CA THR A 41 -2.12 8.24 3.37
C THR A 41 -1.62 7.01 2.62
N ILE A 42 -2.14 5.85 2.97
CA ILE A 42 -1.80 4.56 2.35
C ILE A 42 -2.22 4.56 0.88
N TYR A 43 -3.46 4.96 0.59
CA TYR A 43 -3.97 5.08 -0.78
C TYR A 43 -3.13 6.05 -1.61
N THR A 44 -2.80 7.22 -1.08
CA THR A 44 -2.00 8.23 -1.80
C THR A 44 -0.60 7.71 -2.13
N ARG A 45 0.03 7.00 -1.20
CA ARG A 45 1.34 6.39 -1.43
C ARG A 45 1.27 5.22 -2.41
N MET A 46 0.27 4.34 -2.26
CA MET A 46 -0.01 3.25 -3.20
C MET A 46 -0.19 3.80 -4.62
N ASN A 47 -1.05 4.81 -4.80
CA ASN A 47 -1.29 5.43 -6.10
C ASN A 47 -0.02 6.05 -6.70
N ARG A 48 0.85 6.65 -5.86
CA ARG A 48 2.16 7.14 -6.30
C ARG A 48 3.04 5.99 -6.79
N TRP A 49 3.11 4.89 -6.05
CA TRP A 49 3.88 3.71 -6.44
C TRP A 49 3.33 3.01 -7.68
N ALA A 50 2.02 3.04 -7.88
CA ALA A 50 1.37 2.49 -9.07
C ALA A 50 1.78 3.33 -10.30
N LYS A 51 1.70 4.65 -10.20
CA LYS A 51 2.16 5.57 -11.26
C LYS A 51 3.66 5.46 -11.55
N SER A 52 4.47 5.22 -10.53
CA SER A 52 5.92 5.01 -10.68
C SER A 52 6.31 3.59 -11.14
N GLY A 53 5.36 2.68 -11.31
CA GLY A 53 5.64 1.28 -11.71
C GLY A 53 6.29 0.42 -10.62
N VAL A 54 6.42 0.93 -9.40
CA VAL A 54 7.02 0.19 -8.27
C VAL A 54 6.15 -1.00 -7.88
N LEU A 55 4.83 -0.80 -7.84
CA LEU A 55 3.89 -1.88 -7.54
C LEU A 55 3.98 -3.02 -8.54
N GLN A 56 4.11 -2.70 -9.84
CA GLN A 56 4.25 -3.72 -10.89
C GLN A 56 5.52 -4.56 -10.67
N LYS A 57 6.66 -3.92 -10.43
CA LYS A 57 7.91 -4.64 -10.11
C LYS A 57 7.77 -5.51 -8.87
N VAL A 58 7.13 -5.01 -7.82
CA VAL A 58 6.90 -5.79 -6.59
C VAL A 58 6.02 -7.01 -6.87
N PHE A 59 4.94 -6.85 -7.63
CA PHE A 59 4.07 -7.98 -8.00
C PHE A 59 4.79 -9.01 -8.89
N GLU A 60 5.58 -8.56 -9.88
CA GLU A 60 6.41 -9.44 -10.71
C GLU A 60 7.37 -10.26 -9.85
N GLN A 61 8.07 -9.61 -8.91
CA GLN A 61 8.99 -10.31 -8.00
C GLN A 61 8.26 -11.29 -7.07
N LEU A 62 7.09 -10.92 -6.55
CA LEU A 62 6.30 -11.81 -5.68
C LEU A 62 5.73 -13.02 -6.44
N GLN A 63 5.38 -12.85 -7.71
CA GLN A 63 4.99 -13.94 -8.61
C GLN A 63 6.19 -14.85 -8.93
N GLN A 64 7.37 -14.28 -9.18
CA GLN A 64 8.61 -15.05 -9.38
C GLN A 64 8.98 -15.88 -8.14
N GLN A 65 8.79 -15.33 -6.94
CA GLN A 65 9.03 -16.03 -5.67
C GLN A 65 7.90 -17.02 -5.30
N GLN A 66 6.85 -17.15 -6.13
CA GLN A 66 5.66 -17.99 -5.89
C GLN A 66 4.91 -17.68 -4.57
N ILE A 67 5.10 -16.49 -4.00
CA ILE A 67 4.47 -16.08 -2.75
C ILE A 67 3.00 -15.73 -2.99
N ILE A 68 2.67 -15.24 -4.19
CA ILE A 68 1.30 -14.88 -4.57
C ILE A 68 0.95 -15.58 -5.87
N ARG A 69 -0.15 -16.34 -5.87
CA ARG A 69 -0.68 -17.00 -7.06
C ARG A 69 -1.82 -16.13 -7.62
N ILE A 70 -1.44 -15.07 -8.33
CA ILE A 70 -2.40 -14.27 -9.09
C ILE A 70 -2.74 -15.10 -10.34
N LYS A 71 -4.00 -15.53 -10.45
CA LYS A 71 -4.51 -16.33 -11.57
C LYS A 71 -4.98 -15.43 -12.70
#